data_AF-A0A397CHQ1-F1
#
_entry.id   AF-A0A397CHQ1-F1
#
_cell.length_a   1.000
_cell.length_b   1.000
_cell.length_c   1.000
_cell.angle_alpha   90.00
_cell.angle_beta   90.00
_cell.angle_gamma   90.00
#
_symmetry.space_group_name_H-M   'P 1'
#
loop_
_entity.id
_entity.type
_entity.pdbx_description
1 polymer ?
#
loop_
_entity_poly.entity_id
_entity_poly.type
_entity_poly.pdbx_seq_one_letter_code
_entity_poly.pdbx_strand_id
1 'polypeptide(L)'
;EWAPYPAARLALANTLEVSNLVEIVKAKMHTSASSIVSLTHFLTEGVLTEQYVLENIDALLDCIRTANVTIRWTILHSRMQETIPMMNHSGDQRRVFDKGTDPDRLVTLLLQTSQLEWKLKHEFERLLAAKEDRWQHCINETCDRLSELSEYFTGEKPLTRVERNEDLIKWFADTSAK
;
A
#
# COMPACT_ATOMS: atom_id res chain seq x y z
N GLU A 1 3.42 37.05 -7.83
CA GLU A 1 3.04 36.79 -9.23
C GLU A 1 1.52 36.81 -9.46
N TRP A 2 0.71 36.18 -8.61
CA TRP A 2 -0.75 36.11 -8.80
C TRP A 2 -1.56 37.35 -8.36
N ALA A 3 -0.89 38.35 -7.78
CA ALA A 3 -1.52 39.54 -7.19
C ALA A 3 -2.44 40.32 -8.11
N PRO A 4 -2.06 40.53 -9.38
CA PRO A 4 -2.86 41.33 -10.28
C PRO A 4 -4.16 40.64 -10.73
N TYR A 5 -4.33 39.33 -10.46
CA TYR A 5 -5.43 38.52 -11.02
C TYR A 5 -6.52 38.26 -9.95
N PRO A 6 -7.71 38.89 -10.05
CA PRO A 6 -8.76 38.77 -9.02
C PRO A 6 -9.24 37.34 -8.80
N ALA A 7 -9.40 36.56 -9.89
CA ALA A 7 -9.82 35.17 -9.82
C ALA A 7 -8.78 34.29 -9.11
N ALA A 8 -7.49 34.49 -9.39
CA ALA A 8 -6.42 33.77 -8.71
C ALA A 8 -6.37 34.14 -7.22
N ARG A 9 -6.54 35.42 -6.88
CA ARG A 9 -6.61 35.87 -5.48
C ARG A 9 -7.78 35.24 -4.73
N LEU A 10 -8.95 35.15 -5.36
CA LEU A 10 -10.12 34.50 -4.76
C LEU A 10 -9.87 33.00 -4.54
N ALA A 11 -9.29 32.30 -5.52
CA ALA A 11 -8.96 30.89 -5.39
C ALA A 11 -7.91 30.65 -4.28
N LEU A 12 -6.89 31.51 -4.19
CA LEU A 12 -5.87 31.43 -3.16
C LEU A 12 -6.42 31.71 -1.76
N ALA A 13 -7.40 32.62 -1.61
CA ALA A 13 -8.03 32.90 -0.31
C ALA A 13 -8.62 31.63 0.34
N ASN A 14 -9.17 30.70 -0.45
CA ASN A 14 -9.67 29.40 0.05
C ASN A 14 -8.61 28.54 0.74
N THR A 15 -7.32 28.81 0.50
CA THR A 15 -6.20 28.03 1.04
C THR A 15 -5.26 28.84 1.93
N LEU A 16 -5.30 30.17 1.82
CA LEU A 16 -4.39 31.08 2.53
C LEU A 16 -5.09 31.83 3.66
N GLU A 17 -6.42 31.94 3.69
CA GLU A 17 -7.12 32.56 4.81
C GLU A 17 -6.93 31.74 6.10
N VAL A 18 -6.72 32.42 7.24
CA VAL A 18 -6.37 31.79 8.52
C VAL A 18 -7.42 30.76 8.96
N SER A 19 -8.71 31.06 8.77
CA SER A 19 -9.82 30.16 9.07
C SER A 19 -9.71 28.83 8.30
N ASN A 20 -9.47 28.91 6.99
CA ASN A 20 -9.30 27.73 6.13
C ASN A 20 -8.01 26.97 6.45
N LEU A 21 -6.93 27.68 6.73
CA LEU A 21 -5.65 27.09 7.12
C LEU A 21 -5.75 26.25 8.38
N VAL A 22 -6.51 26.72 9.39
CA VAL A 22 -6.74 25.95 10.62
C VAL A 22 -7.36 24.59 10.30
N GLU A 23 -8.37 24.55 9.44
CA GLU A 23 -9.02 23.29 9.04
C GLU A 23 -8.08 22.39 8.22
N ILE A 24 -7.33 22.95 7.28
CA ILE A 24 -6.35 22.19 6.49
C ILE A 24 -5.27 21.58 7.39
N VAL A 25 -4.69 22.37 8.29
CA VAL A 25 -3.65 21.92 9.23
C VAL A 25 -4.22 20.84 10.14
N LYS A 26 -5.41 21.04 10.70
CA LYS A 26 -6.08 20.05 11.55
C LYS A 26 -6.33 18.73 10.81
N ALA A 27 -6.78 18.78 9.57
CA ALA A 27 -6.94 17.59 8.74
C ALA A 27 -5.61 16.86 8.51
N LYS A 28 -4.52 17.60 8.24
CA LYS A 28 -3.18 17.02 8.07
C LYS A 28 -2.62 16.41 9.34
N MET A 29 -2.84 17.04 10.50
CA MET A 29 -2.49 16.46 11.80
C MET A 29 -3.23 15.14 12.05
N HIS A 30 -4.53 15.10 11.73
CA HIS A 30 -5.32 13.87 11.84
C HIS A 30 -4.77 12.78 10.91
N THR A 31 -4.52 13.10 9.63
CA THR A 31 -3.93 12.15 8.68
C THR A 31 -2.55 11.66 9.13
N SER A 32 -1.72 12.53 9.72
CA SER A 32 -0.42 12.14 10.27
C SER A 32 -0.58 11.12 11.40
N ALA A 33 -1.49 11.37 12.33
CA ALA A 33 -1.74 10.47 13.45
C ALA A 33 -2.31 9.12 12.98
N SER A 34 -3.30 9.13 12.08
CA SER A 34 -3.88 7.90 11.52
C SER A 34 -2.84 7.10 10.73
N SER A 35 -1.97 7.78 9.97
CA SER A 35 -0.90 7.11 9.23
C SER A 35 0.09 6.41 10.17
N ILE A 36 0.48 7.04 11.28
CA ILE A 36 1.35 6.40 12.29
C ILE A 36 0.70 5.14 12.86
N VAL A 37 -0.62 5.16 13.13
CA VAL A 37 -1.35 3.98 13.61
C VAL A 37 -1.30 2.85 12.58
N SER A 38 -1.62 3.13 11.32
CA SER A 38 -1.56 2.14 10.23
C SER A 38 -0.14 1.61 10.00
N LEU A 39 0.86 2.50 9.97
CA LEU A 39 2.26 2.12 9.83
C LEU A 39 2.71 1.22 11.00
N THR A 40 2.34 1.55 12.23
CA THR A 40 2.67 0.73 13.41
C THR A 40 2.03 -0.66 13.32
N HIS A 41 0.78 -0.75 12.86
CA HIS A 41 0.13 -2.03 12.60
C HIS A 41 0.89 -2.85 11.55
N PHE A 42 1.16 -2.29 10.38
CA PHE A 42 1.88 -3.01 9.31
C PHE A 42 3.32 -3.38 9.70
N LEU A 43 3.99 -2.55 10.50
CA LEU A 43 5.36 -2.82 10.94
C LEU A 43 5.44 -3.81 12.11
N THR A 44 4.30 -4.17 12.71
CA THR A 44 4.24 -5.19 13.76
C THR A 44 4.75 -6.52 13.21
N GLU A 45 5.59 -7.19 14.00
CA GLU A 45 6.17 -8.46 13.60
C GLU A 45 5.09 -9.51 13.31
N GLY A 46 5.27 -10.25 12.22
CA GLY A 46 4.29 -11.25 11.78
C GLY A 46 3.09 -10.72 10.99
N VAL A 47 2.92 -9.39 10.82
CA VAL A 47 1.84 -8.84 9.97
C VAL A 47 2.21 -8.93 8.49
N LEU A 48 3.39 -8.42 8.10
CA LEU A 48 3.89 -8.45 6.72
C LEU A 48 4.40 -9.85 6.31
N THR A 49 3.52 -10.84 6.40
CA THR A 49 3.72 -12.12 5.73
C THR A 49 3.48 -11.95 4.24
N GLU A 50 4.03 -12.87 3.47
CA GLU A 50 3.89 -12.87 2.02
C GLU A 50 2.42 -12.92 1.56
N GLN A 51 1.61 -13.79 2.18
CA GLN A 51 0.18 -13.89 1.90
C GLN A 51 -0.53 -12.57 2.20
N TYR A 52 -0.23 -11.96 3.35
CA TYR A 52 -0.83 -10.70 3.74
C TYR A 52 -0.51 -9.58 2.74
N VAL A 53 0.74 -9.51 2.27
CA VAL A 53 1.17 -8.52 1.27
C VAL A 53 0.39 -8.68 -0.05
N LEU A 54 0.19 -9.92 -0.50
CA LEU A 54 -0.58 -10.21 -1.72
C LEU A 54 -2.07 -9.84 -1.56
N GLU A 55 -2.66 -10.09 -0.39
CA GLU A 55 -4.08 -9.81 -0.12
C GLU A 55 -4.36 -8.33 0.15
N ASN A 56 -3.38 -7.56 0.64
CA ASN A 56 -3.57 -6.19 1.14
C ASN A 56 -2.72 -5.14 0.43
N ILE A 57 -2.32 -5.40 -0.82
CA ILE A 57 -1.43 -4.53 -1.58
C ILE A 57 -1.93 -3.08 -1.67
N ASP A 58 -3.22 -2.89 -1.94
CA ASP A 58 -3.83 -1.57 -2.09
C ASP A 58 -3.76 -0.78 -0.77
N ALA A 59 -4.09 -1.43 0.35
CA ALA A 59 -4.05 -0.81 1.67
C ALA A 59 -2.62 -0.41 2.07
N LEU A 60 -1.64 -1.26 1.76
CA LEU A 60 -0.22 -0.99 2.02
C LEU A 60 0.28 0.21 1.20
N LEU A 61 0.01 0.22 -0.10
CA LEU A 61 0.41 1.29 -1.00
C LEU A 61 -0.31 2.61 -0.67
N ASP A 62 -1.59 2.57 -0.32
CA ASP A 62 -2.33 3.75 0.09
C ASP A 62 -1.82 4.34 1.41
N CYS A 63 -1.42 3.50 2.36
CA CYS A 63 -0.79 3.95 3.60
C CYS A 63 0.53 4.67 3.31
N ILE A 64 1.42 4.06 2.51
CA ILE A 64 2.70 4.64 2.10
C ILE A 64 2.48 5.97 1.36
N ARG A 65 1.56 6.00 0.40
CA ARG A 65 1.23 7.19 -0.39
C ARG A 65 0.72 8.31 0.50
N THR A 66 -0.22 8.01 1.39
CA THR A 66 -0.85 8.98 2.30
C THR A 66 0.16 9.56 3.28
N ALA A 67 1.01 8.71 3.86
CA ALA A 67 2.10 9.13 4.74
C ALA A 67 3.08 10.05 4.01
N ASN A 68 3.55 9.66 2.81
CA ASN A 68 4.45 10.46 1.98
C ASN A 68 3.87 11.83 1.59
N VAL A 69 2.60 11.89 1.18
CA VAL A 69 1.93 13.16 0.86
C VAL A 69 1.89 14.06 2.09
N THR A 70 1.62 13.47 3.26
CA THR A 70 1.57 14.21 4.53
C THR A 70 2.95 14.72 4.93
N ILE A 71 4.00 13.89 4.85
CA ILE A 71 5.40 14.26 5.09
C ILE A 71 5.81 15.45 4.21
N ARG A 72 5.62 15.34 2.89
CA ARG A 72 6.01 16.39 1.94
C ARG A 72 5.29 17.70 2.23
N TRP A 73 3.99 17.59 2.49
CA TRP A 73 3.17 18.76 2.83
C TRP A 73 3.71 19.43 4.11
N THR A 74 3.94 18.67 5.18
CA THR A 74 4.43 19.22 6.45
C THR A 74 5.80 19.88 6.29
N ILE A 75 6.78 19.20 5.69
CA ILE A 75 8.13 19.74 5.49
C ILE A 75 8.10 21.05 4.68
N LEU A 76 7.30 21.11 3.62
CA LEU A 76 7.20 22.30 2.78
C LEU A 76 6.68 23.50 3.56
N HIS A 77 5.63 23.30 4.38
CA HIS A 77 4.99 24.38 5.11
C HIS A 77 5.77 24.78 6.38
N SER A 78 6.54 23.87 6.99
CA SER A 78 7.45 24.21 8.10
C SER A 78 8.64 25.07 7.64
N ARG A 79 9.02 24.99 6.35
CA ARG A 79 10.14 25.74 5.76
C ARG A 79 9.71 26.99 4.98
N MET A 80 8.42 27.35 5.00
CA MET A 80 7.96 28.59 4.38
C MET A 80 8.61 29.82 5.02
N GLN A 81 8.77 30.89 4.24
CA GLN A 81 9.29 32.17 4.73
C GLN A 81 8.33 32.78 5.75
N GLU A 82 8.85 33.57 6.71
CA GLU A 82 8.03 34.26 7.74
C GLU A 82 7.01 35.24 7.13
N THR A 83 7.34 35.78 5.96
CA THR A 83 6.48 36.62 5.15
C THR A 83 6.21 35.94 3.82
N ILE A 84 4.95 35.55 3.60
CA ILE A 84 4.51 35.02 2.31
C ILE A 84 4.06 36.23 1.46
N PRO A 85 4.74 36.54 0.35
CA PRO A 85 4.32 37.60 -0.55
C PRO A 85 2.88 37.31 -0.99
N MET A 86 1.97 38.28 -0.87
CA MET A 86 0.50 38.18 -1.10
C MET A 86 -0.39 37.97 0.12
N MET A 87 0.17 37.73 1.31
CA MET A 87 -0.61 37.58 2.53
C MET A 87 -0.43 38.76 3.47
N ASN A 88 -1.54 39.39 3.86
CA ASN A 88 -1.54 40.52 4.80
C ASN A 88 -1.28 40.08 6.27
N HIS A 89 -1.38 38.77 6.56
CA HIS A 89 -1.32 38.19 7.92
C HIS A 89 -0.34 37.00 8.02
N SER A 90 0.82 37.11 7.38
CA SER A 90 1.80 36.00 7.30
C SER A 90 2.22 35.42 8.66
N GLY A 91 2.34 36.26 9.69
CA GLY A 91 2.68 35.83 11.06
C GLY A 91 1.59 34.99 11.74
N ASP A 92 0.31 35.30 11.54
CA ASP A 92 -0.79 34.51 12.08
C ASP A 92 -0.87 33.13 11.43
N GLN A 93 -0.69 33.10 10.11
CA GLN A 93 -0.71 31.87 9.31
C GLN A 93 0.46 30.97 9.71
N ARG A 94 1.64 31.57 9.91
CA ARG A 94 2.83 30.85 10.41
C ARG A 94 2.58 30.22 11.77
N ARG A 95 1.97 30.95 12.71
CA ARG A 95 1.60 30.42 14.02
C ARG A 95 0.67 29.21 13.93
N VAL A 96 -0.24 29.17 12.95
CA VAL A 96 -1.12 28.01 12.74
C VAL A 96 -0.32 26.79 12.29
N PHE A 97 0.60 26.95 11.33
CA PHE A 97 1.46 25.85 10.87
C PHE A 97 2.41 25.35 11.96
N ASP A 98 3.05 26.25 12.71
CA ASP A 98 3.98 25.87 13.78
C ASP A 98 3.25 25.11 14.90
N LYS A 99 2.03 25.53 15.28
CA LYS A 99 1.20 24.78 16.24
C LYS A 99 0.76 23.41 15.73
N GLY A 100 0.57 23.28 14.41
CA GLY A 100 0.15 22.03 13.79
C GLY A 100 1.28 21.08 13.42
N THR A 101 2.54 21.55 13.48
CA THR A 101 3.71 20.75 13.16
C THR A 101 4.31 20.19 14.43
N ASP A 102 4.34 18.88 14.54
CA ASP A 102 5.06 18.16 15.58
C ASP A 102 6.31 17.51 14.97
N PRO A 103 7.53 18.01 15.26
CA PRO A 103 8.76 17.48 14.71
C PRO A 103 9.00 16.00 15.02
N ASP A 104 8.65 15.54 16.23
CA ASP A 104 8.87 14.17 16.65
C ASP A 104 7.94 13.21 15.90
N ARG A 105 6.68 13.62 15.71
CA ARG A 105 5.74 12.88 14.84
C ARG A 105 6.20 12.86 13.40
N LEU A 106 6.72 13.96 12.87
CA LEU A 106 7.23 14.01 11.50
C LEU A 106 8.41 13.04 11.31
N VAL A 107 9.35 13.01 12.26
CA VAL A 107 10.47 12.05 12.26
C VAL A 107 9.96 10.62 12.36
N THR A 108 8.99 10.35 13.24
CA THR A 108 8.36 9.03 13.38
C THR A 108 7.72 8.59 12.06
N LEU A 109 6.94 9.47 11.43
CA LEU A 109 6.27 9.21 10.16
C LEU A 109 7.30 8.92 9.05
N LEU A 110 8.38 9.70 8.97
CA LEU A 110 9.49 9.48 8.03
C LEU A 110 10.13 8.10 8.22
N LEU A 111 10.52 7.77 9.46
CA LEU A 111 11.19 6.51 9.78
C LEU A 111 10.30 5.31 9.48
N GLN A 112 9.08 5.31 10.00
CA GLN A 112 8.14 4.21 9.80
C GLN A 112 7.75 4.03 8.32
N THR A 113 7.54 5.12 7.58
CA THR A 113 7.24 5.05 6.14
C THR A 113 8.41 4.43 5.39
N SER A 114 9.65 4.89 5.65
CA SER A 114 10.84 4.35 5.00
C SER A 114 11.06 2.87 5.32
N GLN A 115 10.77 2.45 6.55
CA GLN A 115 10.87 1.06 6.98
C GLN A 115 9.84 0.19 6.27
N LEU A 116 8.59 0.65 6.16
CA LEU A 116 7.53 -0.08 5.46
C LEU A 116 7.85 -0.19 3.97
N GLU A 117 8.27 0.88 3.32
CA GLU A 117 8.70 0.89 1.92
C GLU A 117 9.82 -0.13 1.66
N TRP A 118 10.83 -0.14 2.53
CA TRP A 118 11.95 -1.07 2.43
C TRP A 118 11.50 -2.53 2.58
N LYS A 119 10.71 -2.83 3.63
CA LYS A 119 10.18 -4.18 3.86
C LYS A 119 9.32 -4.65 2.69
N LEU A 120 8.40 -3.79 2.24
CA LEU A 120 7.47 -4.12 1.15
C LEU A 120 8.21 -4.35 -0.17
N LYS A 121 9.21 -3.53 -0.48
CA LYS A 121 10.08 -3.75 -1.63
C LYS A 121 10.76 -5.12 -1.57
N HIS A 122 11.31 -5.49 -0.41
CA HIS A 122 11.99 -6.76 -0.25
C HIS A 122 11.05 -7.96 -0.41
N GLU A 123 9.83 -7.87 0.13
CA GLU A 123 8.81 -8.92 -0.07
C GLU A 123 8.41 -9.03 -1.55
N PHE A 124 8.28 -7.93 -2.28
CA PHE A 124 8.03 -7.99 -3.73
C PHE A 124 9.20 -8.60 -4.51
N GLU A 125 10.44 -8.25 -4.18
CA GLU A 125 11.62 -8.85 -4.81
C GLU A 125 11.65 -10.37 -4.60
N ARG A 126 11.34 -10.84 -3.37
CA ARG A 126 11.25 -12.27 -3.05
C ARG A 126 10.10 -12.96 -3.80
N LEU A 127 8.93 -12.34 -3.82
CA LEU A 127 7.75 -12.82 -4.54
C LEU A 127 8.02 -12.99 -6.04
N LEU A 128 8.64 -11.98 -6.65
CA LEU A 128 8.99 -11.98 -8.06
C LEU A 128 10.04 -13.04 -8.38
N ALA A 129 11.06 -13.18 -7.52
CA ALA A 129 12.10 -14.20 -7.70
C ALA A 129 11.53 -15.63 -7.60
N ALA A 130 10.61 -15.88 -6.68
CA ALA A 130 10.01 -17.20 -6.48
C ALA A 130 8.83 -17.50 -7.41
N LYS A 131 8.35 -16.51 -8.20
CA LYS A 131 7.13 -16.64 -9.01
C LYS A 131 7.20 -17.81 -9.98
N GLU A 132 8.28 -17.91 -10.75
CA GLU A 132 8.41 -18.93 -11.79
C GLU A 132 8.50 -20.32 -11.17
N ASP A 133 9.35 -20.49 -10.16
CA ASP A 133 9.51 -21.78 -9.48
C ASP A 133 8.19 -22.28 -8.87
N ARG A 134 7.41 -21.38 -8.27
CA ARG A 134 6.09 -21.72 -7.72
C ARG A 134 5.07 -22.05 -8.79
N TRP A 135 5.08 -21.30 -9.89
CA TRP A 135 4.21 -21.58 -11.02
C TRP A 135 4.47 -22.98 -11.58
N GLN A 136 5.74 -23.32 -11.81
CA GLN A 136 6.15 -24.64 -12.26
C GLN A 136 5.80 -25.73 -11.24
N HIS A 137 6.02 -25.47 -9.96
CA HIS A 137 5.65 -26.41 -8.89
C HIS A 137 4.14 -26.70 -8.89
N CYS A 138 3.30 -25.67 -8.98
CA CYS A 138 1.85 -25.83 -9.03
C CYS A 138 1.37 -26.56 -10.29
N ILE A 139 2.01 -26.30 -11.45
CA ILE A 139 1.73 -27.05 -12.69
C ILE A 139 2.06 -28.53 -12.47
N ASN A 140 3.29 -28.84 -12.05
CA ASN A 140 3.73 -30.21 -11.86
C ASN A 140 2.83 -30.95 -10.86
N GLU A 141 2.51 -30.34 -9.72
CA GLU A 141 1.62 -30.93 -8.73
C GLU A 141 0.21 -31.19 -9.32
N THR A 142 -0.29 -30.29 -10.17
CA THR A 142 -1.58 -30.47 -10.85
C THR A 142 -1.52 -31.62 -11.86
N CYS A 143 -0.46 -31.70 -12.67
CA CYS A 143 -0.22 -32.79 -13.61
C CYS A 143 -0.12 -34.13 -12.88
N ASP A 144 0.65 -34.20 -11.79
CA ASP A 144 0.81 -35.41 -10.98
C ASP A 144 -0.54 -35.87 -10.41
N ARG A 145 -1.33 -34.96 -9.84
CA ARG A 145 -2.68 -35.28 -9.31
C ARG A 145 -3.65 -35.71 -10.42
N LEU A 146 -3.59 -35.12 -11.61
CA LEU A 146 -4.41 -35.53 -12.75
C LEU A 146 -4.00 -36.92 -13.26
N SER A 147 -2.71 -37.22 -13.29
CA SER A 147 -2.18 -38.55 -13.62
C SER A 147 -2.63 -39.59 -12.59
N GLU A 148 -2.55 -39.27 -11.30
CA GLU A 148 -3.06 -40.14 -10.24
C GLU A 148 -4.57 -40.40 -10.38
N LEU A 149 -5.36 -39.35 -10.69
CA LEU A 149 -6.79 -39.47 -10.95
C LEU A 149 -7.07 -40.38 -12.15
N SER A 150 -6.36 -40.21 -13.26
CA SER A 150 -6.43 -41.12 -14.42
C SER A 150 -6.21 -42.57 -14.00
N GLU A 151 -5.16 -42.85 -13.21
CA GLU A 151 -4.87 -44.18 -12.69
C GLU A 151 -5.99 -44.70 -11.76
N TYR A 152 -6.60 -43.85 -10.93
CA TYR A 152 -7.71 -44.27 -10.07
C TYR A 152 -8.92 -44.74 -10.88
N PHE A 153 -9.24 -44.09 -12.00
CA PHE A 153 -10.37 -44.46 -12.85
C PHE A 153 -10.10 -45.68 -13.76
N THR A 154 -8.89 -46.24 -13.77
CA THR A 154 -8.60 -47.52 -14.47
C THR A 154 -9.31 -48.71 -13.83
N GLY A 155 -9.65 -48.62 -12.53
CA GLY A 155 -10.26 -49.71 -11.76
C GLY A 155 -9.30 -50.79 -11.29
N GLU A 156 -7.98 -50.63 -11.51
CA GLU A 156 -6.95 -51.62 -11.18
C GLU A 156 -6.34 -51.42 -9.77
N LYS A 157 -6.57 -50.26 -9.13
CA LYS A 157 -6.06 -49.97 -7.78
C LYS A 157 -6.92 -50.68 -6.71
N PRO A 158 -6.36 -51.65 -5.95
CA PRO A 158 -7.10 -52.32 -4.89
C PRO A 158 -7.46 -51.31 -3.78
N LEU A 159 -8.70 -51.41 -3.26
CA LEU A 159 -9.30 -50.60 -2.17
C LEU A 159 -10.09 -49.34 -2.56
N THR A 160 -10.27 -49.01 -3.85
CA THR A 160 -11.13 -47.89 -4.28
C THR A 160 -12.45 -48.38 -4.88
N ARG A 161 -13.61 -47.88 -4.37
CA ARG A 161 -14.97 -48.20 -4.86
C ARG A 161 -15.33 -47.38 -6.11
N VAL A 162 -14.37 -47.14 -6.99
CA VAL A 162 -14.56 -46.27 -8.17
C VAL A 162 -14.83 -47.14 -9.39
N GLU A 163 -15.95 -46.90 -10.07
CA GLU A 163 -16.26 -47.59 -11.33
C GLU A 163 -15.33 -47.11 -12.44
N ARG A 164 -14.84 -48.07 -13.24
CA ARG A 164 -13.96 -47.77 -14.38
C ARG A 164 -14.68 -46.86 -15.37
N ASN A 165 -14.02 -45.79 -15.80
CA ASN A 165 -14.56 -44.85 -16.79
C ASN A 165 -13.48 -44.42 -17.79
N GLU A 166 -13.57 -44.92 -19.03
CA GLU A 166 -12.55 -44.68 -20.06
C GLU A 166 -12.49 -43.23 -20.55
N ASP A 167 -13.62 -42.53 -20.55
CA ASP A 167 -13.68 -41.12 -20.97
C ASP A 167 -12.94 -40.23 -19.97
N LEU A 168 -13.10 -40.49 -18.66
CA LEU A 168 -12.39 -39.77 -17.62
C LEU A 168 -10.89 -40.08 -17.60
N ILE A 169 -10.50 -41.35 -17.80
CA ILE A 169 -9.07 -41.73 -17.92
C ILE A 169 -8.40 -40.92 -19.03
N LYS A 170 -8.98 -40.93 -20.23
CA LYS A 170 -8.44 -40.16 -21.38
C LYS A 170 -8.41 -38.68 -21.09
N TRP A 171 -9.50 -38.12 -20.55
CA TRP A 171 -9.58 -36.69 -20.29
C TRP A 171 -8.53 -36.22 -19.28
N PHE A 172 -8.35 -36.94 -18.17
CA PHE A 172 -7.34 -36.60 -17.16
C PHE A 172 -5.91 -36.76 -17.70
N ALA A 173 -5.63 -37.82 -18.47
CA ALA A 173 -4.33 -38.04 -19.09
C ALA A 173 -3.99 -36.97 -20.14
N ASP A 174 -4.93 -36.65 -21.03
CA ASP A 174 -4.76 -35.62 -22.07
C ASP A 174 -4.62 -34.21 -21.48
N THR A 175 -5.24 -33.95 -20.33
CA THR A 175 -5.16 -32.66 -19.63
C THR A 175 -3.86 -32.53 -18.84
N SER A 176 -3.35 -33.62 -18.26
CA SER A 176 -2.06 -33.65 -17.56
C SER A 176 -0.86 -33.43 -18.49
N ALA A 177 -0.96 -33.88 -19.75
CA ALA A 177 0.11 -33.79 -20.74
C ALA A 177 0.23 -32.42 -21.44
N LYS A 178 -0.62 -31.44 -21.10
CA LYS A 178 -0.63 -30.08 -21.66
C LYS A 178 0.06 -29.10 -20.73
#